data_AF-A0A965PRL1-F1
#
_entry.id   AF-A0A965PRL1-F1
#
_cell.length_a   1.000
_cell.length_b   1.000
_cell.length_c   1.000
_cell.angle_alpha   90.00
_cell.angle_beta   90.00
_cell.angle_gamma   90.00
#
_symmetry.space_group_name_H-M   'P 1'
#
loop_
_entity.id
_entity.type
_entity.pdbx_description
1 polymer ?
#
loop_
_entity_poly.entity_id
_entity_poly.type
_entity_poly.pdbx_seq_one_letter_code
_entity_poly.pdbx_strand_id
1 'polypeptide(L)' 'MTKQKAIALSILETLTESKTGGMPAGHMFAALMGFCGHMEFNSILSALERGGLVQVSNHYVTTTDKARALFVKEVA' A
#
# COMPACT_ATOMS: atom_id res chain seq x y z
N MET A 1 7.30 -16.41 -3.09
CA MET A 1 6.59 -15.18 -2.68
C MET A 1 5.22 -15.18 -3.36
N THR A 2 4.11 -14.91 -2.65
CA THR A 2 2.77 -14.94 -3.26
C THR A 2 2.47 -13.64 -4.00
N LYS A 3 1.63 -13.68 -5.04
CA LYS A 3 1.21 -12.52 -5.84
C LYS A 3 0.65 -11.38 -4.97
N GLN A 4 -0.22 -11.71 -4.01
CA GLN A 4 -0.78 -10.73 -3.08
C GLN A 4 0.28 -10.06 -2.22
N LYS A 5 1.31 -10.80 -1.78
CA LYS A 5 2.42 -10.25 -1.01
C LYS A 5 3.26 -9.29 -1.85
N ALA A 6 3.49 -9.59 -3.12
CA ALA A 6 4.19 -8.70 -4.04
C ALA A 6 3.43 -7.38 -4.24
N ILE A 7 2.12 -7.44 -4.52
CA ILE A 7 1.28 -6.24 -4.68
C ILE A 7 1.24 -5.42 -3.38
N ALA A 8 1.12 -6.08 -2.23
CA ALA A 8 1.11 -5.40 -0.94
C ALA A 8 2.42 -4.64 -0.68
N LEU A 9 3.57 -5.23 -1.04
CA LEU A 9 4.87 -4.57 -0.94
C LEU A 9 4.99 -3.40 -1.91
N SER A 10 4.60 -3.57 -3.18
CA SER A 10 4.61 -2.47 -4.15
C SER A 10 3.75 -1.29 -3.72
N ILE A 11 2.60 -1.55 -3.10
CA ILE A 11 1.75 -0.52 -2.48
C ILE A 11 2.52 0.24 -1.39
N LEU A 12 3.13 -0.48 -0.47
CA LEU A 12 3.84 0.14 0.66
C LEU A 12 5.06 0.92 0.18
N GLU A 13 5.88 0.36 -0.72
CA GLU A 13 7.02 1.03 -1.35
C GLU A 13 6.60 2.35 -1.99
N THR A 14 5.57 2.31 -2.84
CA THR A 14 5.04 3.50 -3.52
C THR A 14 4.62 4.57 -2.51
N LEU A 15 3.95 4.17 -1.42
CA LEU A 15 3.49 5.10 -0.39
C LEU A 15 4.62 5.62 0.50
N THR A 16 5.69 4.84 0.72
CA THR A 16 6.86 5.27 1.50
C THR A 16 7.78 6.19 0.71
N GLU A 17 7.92 5.98 -0.60
CA GLU A 17 8.71 6.83 -1.49
C GLU A 17 7.98 8.11 -1.89
N SER A 18 6.65 8.10 -1.83
CA SER A 18 5.83 9.28 -2.09
C SER A 18 6.18 10.41 -1.11
N LYS A 19 6.68 11.53 -1.65
CA LYS A 19 7.03 12.73 -0.86
C LYS A 19 5.84 13.32 -0.10
N THR A 20 4.60 13.01 -0.50
CA THR A 20 3.38 13.47 0.16
C THR A 20 2.93 12.53 1.29
N GLY A 21 3.59 11.38 1.48
CA GLY A 21 3.26 10.42 2.53
C GLY A 21 1.95 9.65 2.29
N GLY A 22 1.34 9.81 1.12
CA GLY A 22 0.12 9.14 0.69
C GLY A 22 -0.29 9.49 -0.75
N MET A 23 -1.32 8.83 -1.25
CA MET A 23 -1.92 9.11 -2.55
C MET A 23 -3.37 8.58 -2.65
N PRO A 24 -4.17 9.03 -3.65
CA PRO A 24 -5.52 8.51 -3.85
C PRO A 24 -5.51 7.03 -4.24
N ALA A 25 -6.38 6.23 -3.63
CA ALA A 25 -6.53 4.79 -3.87
C ALA A 25 -6.81 4.46 -5.34
N GLY A 26 -7.54 5.34 -6.05
CA GLY A 26 -7.79 5.19 -7.48
C GLY A 26 -6.52 5.27 -8.33
N HIS A 27 -5.57 6.15 -7.98
CA HIS A 27 -4.29 6.24 -8.68
C HIS A 27 -3.42 5.00 -8.41
N MET A 28 -3.45 4.46 -7.19
CA MET A 28 -2.78 3.21 -6.87
C MET A 28 -3.35 2.05 -7.66
N PHE A 29 -4.68 1.93 -7.70
CA PHE A 29 -5.34 0.88 -8.46
C PHE A 29 -5.01 1.00 -9.95
N ALA A 30 -5.01 2.22 -10.51
CA ALA A 30 -4.63 2.48 -11.89
C ALA A 30 -3.21 1.99 -12.21
N ALA A 31 -2.25 2.21 -11.31
CA ALA A 31 -0.86 1.73 -11.46
C ALA A 31 -0.74 0.19 -11.37
N LEU A 32 -1.66 -0.46 -10.67
CA LEU A 32 -1.69 -1.91 -10.48
C LEU A 32 -2.65 -2.63 -11.44
N MET A 33 -3.32 -1.88 -12.33
CA MET A 33 -4.19 -2.49 -13.33
C MET A 33 -3.38 -3.41 -14.25
N GLY A 34 -3.95 -4.59 -14.52
CA GLY A 34 -3.25 -5.67 -15.22
C GLY A 34 -2.52 -6.64 -14.30
N PHE A 35 -2.20 -6.24 -13.06
CA PHE A 35 -1.64 -7.14 -12.05
C PHE A 35 -2.70 -7.70 -11.10
N CYS A 36 -3.67 -6.89 -10.66
CA CYS A 36 -4.77 -7.36 -9.82
C CYS A 36 -6.13 -6.77 -10.21
N GLY A 37 -7.19 -7.50 -9.84
CA GLY A 37 -8.56 -7.02 -9.99
C GLY A 37 -8.95 -6.09 -8.84
N HIS A 38 -10.00 -5.29 -9.04
CA HIS A 38 -10.48 -4.33 -8.04
C HIS A 38 -10.80 -4.97 -6.67
N MET A 39 -11.43 -6.15 -6.66
CA MET A 39 -11.72 -6.87 -5.40
C MET A 39 -10.46 -7.34 -4.69
N GLU A 40 -9.46 -7.83 -5.43
CA GLU A 40 -8.18 -8.26 -4.88
C GLU A 40 -7.41 -7.08 -4.30
N PHE A 41 -7.37 -5.96 -5.02
CA PHE A 41 -6.77 -4.71 -4.56
C PHE A 41 -7.41 -4.20 -3.24
N ASN A 42 -8.74 -4.12 -3.18
CA ASN A 42 -9.44 -3.68 -1.98
C ASN A 42 -9.21 -4.63 -0.80
N SER A 43 -9.19 -5.95 -1.06
CA SER A 43 -8.89 -6.95 -0.02
C SER A 43 -7.47 -6.76 0.55
N ILE A 44 -6.48 -6.51 -0.30
CA ILE A 44 -5.10 -6.22 0.10
C ILE A 44 -5.05 -4.93 0.93
N LEU A 45 -5.70 -3.86 0.48
CA LEU A 45 -5.78 -2.58 1.21
C LEU A 45 -6.39 -2.75 2.59
N SER A 46 -7.51 -3.45 2.71
CA SER A 46 -8.14 -3.74 4.00
C SER A 46 -7.27 -4.63 4.90
N ALA A 47 -6.45 -5.52 4.33
CA ALA A 47 -5.48 -6.29 5.11
C ALA A 47 -4.34 -5.41 5.64
N LEU A 48 -3.81 -4.50 4.81
CA LEU A 48 -2.77 -3.55 5.20
C LEU A 48 -3.27 -2.57 6.27
N GLU A 49 -4.50 -2.10 6.14
CA GLU A 49 -5.14 -1.19 7.09
C GLU A 49 -5.38 -1.87 8.44
N ARG A 50 -5.93 -3.09 8.45
CA ARG A 50 -6.06 -3.90 9.69
C ARG A 50 -4.72 -4.22 10.32
N GLY A 51 -3.66 -4.38 9.53
CA GLY A 51 -2.28 -4.54 10.00
C GLY A 51 -1.67 -3.28 10.60
N GLY A 52 -2.35 -2.13 10.47
CA GLY A 52 -1.87 -0.82 10.90
C GLY A 52 -0.70 -0.30 10.06
N LEU A 53 -0.56 -0.77 8.81
CA LEU A 53 0.51 -0.37 7.90
C LEU A 53 0.12 0.84 7.02
N VAL A 54 -1.16 0.92 6.68
CA VAL A 54 -1.73 2.06 5.97
C VAL A 54 -2.95 2.59 6.70
N GLN A 55 -3.31 3.82 6.42
CA GLN A 55 -4.56 4.43 6.83
C GLN A 55 -5.32 4.89 5.60
N VAL A 56 -6.60 4.54 5.50
CA VAL A 56 -7.47 4.98 4.41
C VAL A 56 -8.44 6.03 4.94
N SER A 57 -8.42 7.22 4.34
CA SER A 57 -9.35 8.32 4.68
C SER A 57 -9.84 8.99 3.41
N ASN A 58 -11.17 9.00 3.20
CA ASN A 58 -11.81 9.61 2.02
C ASN A 58 -11.15 9.23 0.68
N HIS A 59 -10.94 7.93 0.46
CA HIS A 59 -10.22 7.36 -0.70
C HIS A 59 -8.75 7.77 -0.85
N TYR A 60 -8.16 8.38 0.16
CA TYR A 60 -6.74 8.69 0.24
C TYR A 60 -6.05 7.67 1.13
N VAL A 61 -4.94 7.11 0.67
CA VAL A 61 -4.18 6.08 1.38
C VAL A 61 -2.85 6.69 1.82
N THR A 62 -2.53 6.59 3.11
CA THR A 62 -1.26 7.06 3.69
C THR A 62 -0.54 5.91 4.39
N THR A 63 0.79 5.96 4.42
CA THR A 63 1.61 5.03 5.22
C THR A 63 1.70 5.50 6.66
N THR A 64 1.53 4.56 7.59
CA THR A 64 1.71 4.80 9.03
C THR A 64 3.19 4.78 9.40
N ASP A 65 3.53 5.31 10.58
CA ASP A 65 4.89 5.25 11.12
C ASP A 65 5.38 3.81 11.31
N LYS A 66 4.46 2.88 11.60
CA LYS A 66 4.76 1.45 11.70
C LYS A 66 5.24 0.88 10.37
N ALA A 67 4.58 1.21 9.26
CA ALA A 67 5.03 0.79 7.94
C ALA A 67 6.37 1.41 7.56
N ARG A 68 6.56 2.70 7.82
CA ARG A 68 7.84 3.38 7.58
C ARG A 68 8.98 2.74 8.36
N ALA A 69 8.77 2.44 9.65
CA ALA A 69 9.77 1.80 10.50
C ALA A 69 10.12 0.36 10.06
N LEU A 70 9.15 -0.38 9.51
CA LEU A 70 9.40 -1.71 8.95
C LEU A 70 10.24 -1.64 7.67
N PHE A 71 9.91 -0.71 6.77
CA PHE A 71 10.67 -0.54 5.53
C PHE A 71 12.07 0.03 5.75
N VAL A 72 12.26 0.96 6.71
CA VAL A 72 13.59 1.44 7.09
C VAL A 72 14.47 0.31 7.62
N LYS A 73 13.89 -0.73 8.24
CA LYS A 73 14.64 -1.90 8.74
C LYS A 73 14.93 -2.98 7.70
N GLU A 74 14.17 -3.04 6.59
CA GLU A 74 14.43 -4.02 5.51
C GLU A 74 15.40 -3.47 4.44
N VAL A 75 15.61 -2.15 4.38
CA VAL A 75 16.51 -1.49 3.42
C VAL A 75 17.87 -1.08 4.04
N ALA A 76 17.99 -1.07 5.37
CA ALA A 76 19.24 -0.79 6.12
C ALA A 76 19.99 -2.08 6.47
#